data_AF-A0AAU3VF49-F1
#
_entry.id   AF-A0AAU3VF49-F1
#
_cell.length_a   1.000
_cell.length_b   1.000
_cell.length_c   1.000
_cell.angle_alpha   90.00
_cell.angle_beta   90.00
_cell.angle_gamma   90.00
#
_symmetry.space_group_name_H-M   'P 1'
#
loop_
_entity.id
_entity.type
_entity.pdbx_description
1 polymer ?
#
loop_
_entity_poly.entity_id
_entity_poly.type
_entity_poly.pdbx_seq_one_letter_code
_entity_poly.pdbx_strand_id
1 'polypeptide(L)' 'MADTRDLSAHEPALRRIKEVRAQAIHHARLAQQFAAERRELMQELIGQGVSQADIARELGVTRQAIQKMLAG' A
#
# COMPACT_ATOMS: atom_id res chain seq x y z
N MET A 1 19.02 34.08 21.69
CA MET A 1 19.11 33.95 20.22
C MET A 1 19.37 32.48 19.95
N ALA A 2 18.48 31.80 19.25
CA ALA A 2 18.58 30.35 19.05
C ALA A 2 19.78 30.06 18.15
N ASP A 3 20.78 29.39 18.71
CA ASP A 3 21.92 28.84 17.98
C ASP A 3 21.36 27.82 16.99
N THR A 4 21.10 28.30 15.78
CA THR A 4 20.49 27.53 14.72
C THR A 4 21.60 26.67 14.17
N ARG A 5 21.83 25.51 14.80
CA ARG A 5 22.81 24.49 14.39
C ARG A 5 22.88 24.49 12.87
N ASP A 6 24.05 24.84 12.34
CA ASP A 6 24.24 24.94 10.91
C ASP A 6 23.99 23.56 10.27
N LEU A 7 22.83 23.42 9.64
CA LEU A 7 22.42 22.18 8.97
C LEU A 7 23.04 22.07 7.57
N SER A 8 23.84 23.04 7.13
CA SER A 8 24.51 23.03 5.82
C SER A 8 25.36 21.77 5.64
N ALA A 9 26.08 21.35 6.69
CA ALA A 9 26.86 20.11 6.70
C ALA A 9 26.01 18.84 6.51
N HIS A 10 24.70 18.91 6.77
CA HIS A 10 23.76 17.80 6.64
C HIS A 10 22.83 17.93 5.44
N GLU A 11 22.99 18.97 4.62
CA GLU A 11 22.16 19.25 3.44
C GLU A 11 22.03 18.06 2.49
N PRO A 12 23.11 17.31 2.16
CA PRO A 12 23.00 16.13 1.30
C PRO A 12 22.12 15.03 1.90
N ALA A 13 22.22 14.79 3.20
CA ALA A 13 21.41 13.79 3.90
C ALA A 13 19.93 14.21 3.94
N LEU A 14 19.65 15.47 4.25
CA LEU A 14 18.30 16.01 4.28
C LEU A 14 17.64 15.98 2.88
N ARG A 15 18.41 16.27 1.83
CA ARG A 15 17.96 16.13 0.43
C ARG A 15 17.57 14.68 0.14
N ARG A 16 18.43 13.72 0.49
CA ARG A 16 18.15 12.30 0.30
C ARG A 16 16.91 11.83 1.06
N ILE A 17 16.72 12.28 2.30
CA ILE A 17 15.53 11.98 3.10
C ILE A 17 14.26 12.46 2.39
N LYS A 18 14.28 13.68 1.83
CA LYS A 18 13.13 14.23 1.09
C LYS A 18 12.80 13.37 -0.14
N GLU A 19 13.81 12.97 -0.91
CA GLU A 19 13.63 12.11 -2.09
C GLU A 19 13.02 10.76 -1.72
N VAL A 20 13.59 10.05 -0.75
CA VAL A 20 13.10 8.74 -0.30
C VAL A 20 11.69 8.85 0.24
N ARG A 21 11.39 9.90 1.02
CA ARG A 21 10.03 10.15 1.52
C ARG A 21 9.03 10.39 0.39
N ALA A 22 9.41 11.14 -0.64
CA ALA A 22 8.55 11.37 -1.80
C ALA A 22 8.24 10.05 -2.55
N GLN A 23 9.26 9.20 -2.74
CA GLN A 23 9.09 7.87 -3.34
C GLN A 23 8.18 6.98 -2.51
N ALA A 24 8.40 6.93 -1.18
CA ALA A 24 7.56 6.15 -0.28
C ALA A 24 6.08 6.59 -0.33
N ILE A 25 5.82 7.90 -0.34
CA ILE A 25 4.45 8.43 -0.47
C ILE A 25 3.84 8.04 -1.82
N HIS A 26 4.61 8.13 -2.90
CA HIS A 26 4.14 7.74 -4.22
C HIS A 26 3.76 6.25 -4.26
N HIS A 27 4.64 5.37 -3.78
CA HIS A 27 4.35 3.93 -3.72
C HIS A 27 3.21 3.59 -2.76
N ALA A 28 3.07 4.31 -1.65
CA ALA A 28 1.93 4.13 -0.74
C ALA A 28 0.59 4.46 -1.44
N ARG A 29 0.54 5.53 -2.24
CA ARG A 29 -0.66 5.87 -3.03
C ARG A 29 -0.97 4.80 -4.08
N LEU A 30 0.03 4.31 -4.80
CA LEU A 30 -0.15 3.22 -5.75
C LEU A 30 -0.65 1.95 -5.07
N ALA A 31 -0.07 1.60 -3.92
CA ALA A 31 -0.50 0.43 -3.15
C ALA A 31 -1.96 0.56 -2.70
N GLN A 32 -2.42 1.76 -2.30
CA GLN A 32 -3.82 2.02 -1.97
C GLN A 32 -4.74 1.87 -3.19
N GLN A 33 -4.34 2.39 -4.36
CA GLN A 33 -5.09 2.26 -5.61
C GLN A 33 -5.27 0.79 -6.00
N PHE A 34 -4.19 0.02 -6.06
CA PHE A 34 -4.25 -1.40 -6.38
C PHE A 34 -4.98 -2.22 -5.32
N ALA A 35 -4.93 -1.83 -4.04
CA ALA A 35 -5.70 -2.49 -2.99
C ALA A 35 -7.21 -2.30 -3.17
N ALA A 36 -7.64 -1.11 -3.64
CA ALA A 36 -9.03 -0.83 -3.97
C ALA A 36 -9.48 -1.60 -5.22
N GLU A 37 -8.70 -1.55 -6.29
CA GLU A 37 -8.97 -2.29 -7.54
C GLU A 37 -9.08 -3.80 -7.29
N ARG A 38 -8.13 -4.39 -6.56
CA ARG A 38 -8.19 -5.81 -6.16
C ARG A 38 -9.48 -6.12 -5.43
N ARG A 39 -9.96 -5.22 -4.56
CA ARG A 39 -11.19 -5.44 -3.79
C ARG A 39 -12.41 -5.42 -4.68
N GLU A 40 -12.50 -4.46 -5.59
CA GLU A 40 -13.56 -4.37 -6.59
C GLU A 40 -13.64 -5.66 -7.42
N LEU A 41 -12.50 -6.11 -7.98
CA LEU A 41 -12.43 -7.36 -8.73
C LEU A 41 -12.88 -8.58 -7.91
N MET A 42 -12.47 -8.69 -6.65
CA MET A 42 -12.95 -9.78 -5.78
C MET A 42 -14.45 -9.70 -5.50
N GLN A 43 -15.01 -8.50 -5.34
CA GLN A 43 -16.45 -8.31 -5.13
C GLN A 43 -17.24 -8.68 -6.39
N GLU A 44 -16.75 -8.33 -7.58
CA GLU A 44 -17.36 -8.72 -8.85
C GLU A 44 -17.42 -10.25 -9.01
N LEU A 45 -16.31 -10.96 -8.73
CA LEU A 45 -16.27 -12.42 -8.75
C LEU A 45 -17.29 -13.03 -7.78
N ILE A 46 -17.39 -12.48 -6.57
CA ILE A 46 -18.39 -12.92 -5.58
C ILE A 46 -19.80 -12.66 -6.10
N GLY A 47 -20.05 -11.52 -6.74
CA GLY A 47 -21.33 -11.19 -7.38
C GLY A 47 -21.72 -12.15 -8.51
N GLN A 48 -20.73 -12.74 -9.18
CA GLN A 48 -20.91 -13.78 -10.20
C GLN A 48 -21.09 -15.20 -9.60
N GLY A 49 -21.08 -15.33 -8.28
CA GLY A 49 -21.27 -16.60 -7.58
C GLY A 49 -19.97 -17.36 -7.25
N VAL A 50 -18.80 -16.77 -7.51
CA VAL A 50 -17.52 -17.38 -7.12
C VAL A 50 -17.35 -17.29 -5.60
N SER A 51 -17.05 -18.42 -4.95
CA SER A 51 -16.90 -18.44 -3.50
C SER A 51 -15.55 -17.83 -3.06
N GLN A 52 -15.50 -17.19 -1.88
CA GLN A 52 -14.24 -16.71 -1.29
C GLN A 52 -13.21 -17.85 -1.10
N ALA A 53 -13.67 -19.10 -0.98
CA ALA A 53 -12.82 -20.27 -0.86
C ALA A 53 -12.06 -20.56 -2.16
N ASP A 54 -12.74 -20.45 -3.29
CA ASP A 54 -12.17 -20.71 -4.60
C ASP A 54 -11.24 -19.56 -4.99
N ILE A 55 -11.61 -18.31 -4.70
CA ILE A 55 -10.72 -17.15 -4.86
C ILE A 55 -9.45 -17.33 -4.04
N ALA A 56 -9.57 -17.73 -2.76
CA ALA A 56 -8.41 -17.96 -1.91
C ALA A 56 -7.49 -19.05 -2.47
N ARG A 57 -8.06 -20.16 -2.94
CA ARG A 57 -7.32 -21.28 -3.54
C ARG A 57 -6.55 -20.83 -4.78
N GLU A 58 -7.22 -20.10 -5.68
CA GLU A 58 -6.62 -19.63 -6.93
C GLU A 58 -5.50 -18.63 -6.69
N LEU A 59 -5.69 -17.70 -5.75
CA LEU A 59 -4.67 -16.69 -5.41
C LEU A 59 -3.54 -17.23 -4.53
N GLY A 60 -3.59 -18.51 -4.11
CA GLY A 60 -2.57 -19.11 -3.25
C GLY A 60 -2.54 -18.51 -1.84
N VAL A 61 -3.68 -18.04 -1.33
CA VAL A 61 -3.79 -17.39 -0.01
C VAL A 61 -4.82 -18.09 0.88
N THR A 62 -4.85 -17.73 2.16
CA THR A 62 -5.87 -18.25 3.07
C THR A 62 -7.20 -17.51 2.90
N ARG A 63 -8.32 -18.16 3.25
CA ARG A 63 -9.63 -17.47 3.30
C ARG A 63 -9.63 -16.26 4.23
N GLN A 64 -8.86 -16.32 5.33
CA GLN A 64 -8.70 -15.18 6.24
C GLN A 64 -8.00 -14.00 5.55
N ALA A 65 -7.06 -14.24 4.64
CA ALA A 65 -6.44 -13.18 3.86
C ALA A 65 -7.48 -12.50 2.94
N ILE A 66 -8.32 -13.28 2.25
CA ILE A 66 -9.42 -12.73 1.44
C ILE A 66 -10.36 -11.87 2.29
N GLN A 67 -10.76 -12.36 3.48
CA GLN A 67 -11.61 -11.58 4.40
C GLN A 67 -10.97 -10.24 4.76
N LYS A 68 -9.68 -10.22 5.10
CA LYS A 68 -8.95 -8.97 5.39
C LYS A 68 -8.89 -8.03 4.18
N MET A 69 -8.72 -8.58 2.98
CA MET A 69 -8.66 -7.78 1.76
C MET A 69 -10.02 -7.15 1.40
N LEU A 70 -11.13 -7.82 1.74
CA LEU A 70 -12.50 -7.34 1.56
C LEU A 70 -12.93 -6.35 2.65
N ALA A 71 -12.42 -6.50 3.87
CA ALA A 71 -12.79 -5.71 5.05
C ALA A 71 -12.08 -4.35 5.18
N GLY A 72 -11.11 -4.06 4.29
CA GLY A 72 -10.33 -2.82 4.35
C GLY A 72 -11.09 -1.57 3.95
#